data_AF-A0A7L1IG50-F1
#
_entry.id   AF-A0A7L1IG50-F1
#
_cell.length_a   1.000
_cell.length_b   1.000
_cell.length_c   1.000
_cell.angle_alpha   90.00
_cell.angle_beta   90.00
_cell.angle_gamma   90.00
#
_symmetry.space_group_name_H-M   'P 1'
#
loop_
_entity.id
_entity.type
_entity.pdbx_description
1 polymer ?
#
loop_
_entity_poly.entity_id
_entity_poly.type
_entity_poly.pdbx_seq_one_letter_code
_entity_poly.pdbx_strand_id
1 'polypeptide(L)'
;MADFCTRLWVLQANLWLMALVTGGIPADKNGTSSSTGGGCPLVQQHPRYVAAKKNTPVHFICYSKDPHSMQWYKVVEDSDDLYKLDNTSRYNIERQDKFINFTIFRIAYEDNGIYVCDSKDLLAEKKRPHVCGTELRVMGHSNIQQIQSRNTLKDAIIIIQSILLVVFISVPMLLFLDKGEGKESPEEDHTYEGLEVEQMATYEDITPFRDVKAKWTVGEHPGEE
;
A
#
# COMPACT_ATOMS: atom_id res chain seq x y z
N MET A 1 -23.22 34.35 8.51
CA MET A 1 -21.99 34.52 7.69
C MET A 1 -20.78 33.82 8.29
N ALA A 2 -20.63 33.73 9.62
CA ALA A 2 -19.53 33.01 10.26
C ALA A 2 -19.57 31.48 10.01
N ASP A 3 -20.74 30.83 10.07
CA ASP A 3 -20.86 29.36 9.88
C ASP A 3 -20.48 28.85 8.51
N PHE A 4 -20.79 29.61 7.45
CA PHE A 4 -20.36 29.26 6.11
C PHE A 4 -18.83 29.31 5.99
N CYS A 5 -18.17 30.26 6.67
CA CYS A 5 -16.71 30.30 6.74
C CYS A 5 -16.15 29.13 7.55
N THR A 6 -16.77 28.70 8.65
CA THR A 6 -16.30 27.56 9.45
C THR A 6 -16.45 26.24 8.69
N ARG A 7 -17.57 26.01 8.00
CA ARG A 7 -17.79 24.83 7.15
C ARG A 7 -16.85 24.81 5.94
N LEU A 8 -16.61 25.97 5.33
CA LEU A 8 -15.64 26.09 4.24
C LEU A 8 -14.21 25.86 4.73
N TRP A 9 -13.88 26.28 5.95
CA TRP A 9 -12.57 26.07 6.58
C TRP A 9 -12.33 24.60 6.94
N VAL A 10 -13.36 23.87 7.41
CA VAL A 10 -13.29 22.42 7.67
C VAL A 10 -13.17 21.63 6.37
N LEU A 11 -13.89 22.03 5.31
CA LEU A 11 -13.75 21.44 3.98
C LEU A 11 -12.37 21.69 3.39
N GLN A 12 -11.85 22.92 3.55
CA GLN A 12 -10.52 23.30 3.09
C GLN A 12 -9.44 22.55 3.89
N ALA A 13 -9.57 22.44 5.21
CA ALA A 13 -8.66 21.67 6.07
C ALA A 13 -8.66 20.18 5.73
N ASN A 14 -9.84 19.58 5.45
CA ASN A 14 -9.94 18.21 4.96
C ASN A 14 -9.33 18.05 3.56
N LEU A 15 -9.45 19.06 2.68
CA LEU A 15 -8.79 19.06 1.37
C LEU A 15 -7.25 19.14 1.51
N TRP A 16 -6.74 19.92 2.47
CA TRP A 16 -5.32 19.99 2.82
C TRP A 16 -4.80 18.71 3.47
N LEU A 17 -5.61 18.05 4.32
CA LEU A 17 -5.32 16.72 4.87
C LEU A 17 -5.29 15.66 3.78
N MET A 18 -6.19 15.73 2.80
CA MET A 18 -6.15 14.89 1.61
C MET A 18 -4.91 15.15 0.77
N ALA A 19 -4.51 16.41 0.57
CA ALA A 19 -3.26 16.76 -0.10
C ALA A 19 -2.00 16.30 0.65
N LEU A 20 -2.05 16.18 1.99
CA LEU A 20 -0.97 15.62 2.81
C LEU A 20 -0.92 14.08 2.76
N VAL A 21 -2.06 13.41 2.56
CA VAL A 21 -2.14 11.94 2.46
C VAL A 21 -1.92 11.44 1.02
N THR A 22 -2.27 12.23 0.01
CA THR A 22 -1.97 11.96 -1.42
C THR A 22 -0.73 12.71 -1.94
N GLY A 23 -0.09 13.50 -1.08
CA GLY A 23 1.21 14.11 -1.33
C GLY A 23 2.27 13.02 -1.35
N GLY A 24 2.36 12.33 -2.48
CA GLY A 24 3.49 11.46 -2.78
C GLY A 24 4.76 12.23 -2.49
N ILE A 25 5.54 11.73 -1.54
CA ILE A 25 6.86 12.24 -1.20
C ILE A 25 7.61 12.40 -2.53
N PRO A 26 8.06 13.61 -2.90
CA PRO A 26 9.09 13.73 -3.90
C PRO A 26 10.30 13.05 -3.26
N ALA A 27 10.62 11.85 -3.73
CA ALA A 27 11.90 11.24 -3.45
C ALA A 27 12.97 12.09 -4.14
N ASP A 28 13.43 13.16 -3.49
CA ASP A 28 14.74 13.69 -3.79
C ASP A 28 15.38 14.48 -2.63
N LYS A 29 16.58 13.99 -2.29
CA LYS A 29 17.77 14.70 -1.77
C LYS A 29 17.67 15.34 -0.39
N ASN A 30 18.03 14.55 0.63
CA ASN A 30 19.19 14.84 1.49
C ASN A 30 19.46 13.67 2.45
N GLY A 31 19.67 12.48 1.88
CA GLY A 31 20.47 11.49 2.58
C GLY A 31 21.92 11.89 2.42
N THR A 32 22.51 12.51 3.44
CA THR A 32 23.97 12.52 3.63
C THR A 32 24.39 11.07 3.87
N SER A 33 24.38 10.29 2.78
CA SER A 33 24.92 8.95 2.72
C SER A 33 26.41 9.12 2.81
N SER A 34 27.00 8.71 3.93
CA SER A 34 28.40 8.30 3.96
C SER A 34 28.52 7.08 3.05
N SER A 35 28.59 7.36 1.74
CA SER A 35 28.79 6.38 0.70
C SER A 35 30.23 5.91 0.81
N THR A 36 30.44 4.86 1.60
CA THR A 36 31.47 3.85 1.34
C THR A 36 31.05 2.96 0.16
N GLY A 37 30.31 3.52 -0.81
CA GLY A 37 29.96 2.87 -2.05
C GLY A 37 31.17 2.89 -2.97
N GLY A 38 31.77 1.72 -3.19
CA GLY A 38 32.69 1.53 -4.30
C GLY A 38 31.96 1.93 -5.58
N GLY A 39 32.27 3.12 -6.10
CA GLY A 39 31.66 3.64 -7.31
C GLY A 39 31.87 2.66 -8.46
N CYS A 40 30.79 2.34 -9.19
CA CYS A 40 30.94 1.60 -10.42
C CYS A 40 31.79 2.42 -11.40
N PRO A 41 32.75 1.80 -12.11
CA PRO A 41 33.58 2.52 -13.08
C PRO A 41 32.73 3.07 -14.23
N LEU A 42 33.41 3.81 -15.10
CA LEU A 42 32.93 4.53 -16.30
C LEU A 42 32.03 3.75 -17.29
N VAL A 43 31.72 2.48 -17.04
CA VAL A 43 30.97 1.59 -17.94
C VAL A 43 29.48 1.65 -17.58
N GLN A 44 28.68 2.20 -18.50
CA GLN A 44 27.24 2.29 -18.34
C GLN A 44 26.56 1.08 -18.98
N GLN A 45 25.93 0.25 -18.15
CA GLN A 45 25.22 -0.95 -18.59
C GLN A 45 23.69 -0.76 -18.54
N HIS A 46 22.98 -1.24 -19.56
CA HIS A 46 21.53 -1.17 -19.68
C HIS A 46 20.96 -2.41 -20.37
N PRO A 47 19.78 -2.92 -19.95
CA PRO A 47 19.03 -2.61 -18.72
C PRO A 47 19.68 -3.21 -17.45
N ARG A 48 19.30 -2.78 -16.23
CA ARG A 48 19.84 -3.37 -14.97
C ARG A 48 19.13 -4.64 -14.52
N TYR A 49 17.86 -4.79 -14.87
CA TYR A 49 17.05 -5.95 -14.52
C TYR A 49 16.14 -6.27 -15.70
N VAL A 50 16.06 -7.55 -16.06
CA VAL A 50 15.20 -8.05 -17.14
C VAL A 50 14.43 -9.25 -16.63
N ALA A 51 13.12 -9.12 -16.60
CA ALA A 51 12.19 -10.23 -16.45
C ALA A 51 11.60 -10.57 -17.81
N ALA A 52 11.90 -11.76 -18.34
CA ALA A 52 11.47 -12.14 -19.68
C ALA A 52 10.94 -13.57 -19.73
N LYS A 53 10.01 -13.84 -20.66
CA LYS A 53 9.39 -15.16 -20.82
C LYS A 53 10.38 -16.12 -21.50
N LYS A 54 10.37 -17.39 -21.13
CA LYS A 54 11.16 -18.42 -21.85
C LYS A 54 10.97 -18.33 -23.38
N ASN A 55 12.06 -18.58 -24.13
CA ASN A 55 12.17 -18.52 -25.59
C ASN A 55 12.01 -17.12 -26.21
N THR A 56 12.03 -16.04 -25.43
CA THR A 56 12.12 -14.68 -25.98
C THR A 56 13.57 -14.24 -26.12
N PRO A 57 13.90 -13.41 -27.13
CA PRO A 57 15.21 -12.80 -27.21
C PRO A 57 15.36 -11.68 -26.16
N VAL A 58 16.55 -11.56 -25.58
CA VAL A 58 16.93 -10.44 -24.71
C VAL A 58 18.25 -9.86 -25.16
N HIS A 59 18.41 -8.55 -25.00
CA HIS A 59 19.62 -7.82 -25.37
C HIS A 59 20.10 -6.97 -24.20
N PHE A 60 21.41 -7.00 -23.96
CA PHE A 60 22.09 -6.15 -23.00
C PHE A 60 23.09 -5.26 -23.75
N ILE A 61 23.21 -4.02 -23.29
CA ILE A 61 24.04 -3.00 -23.91
C ILE A 61 25.01 -2.48 -22.86
N CYS A 62 26.26 -2.39 -23.24
CA CYS A 62 27.32 -1.85 -22.41
C CYS A 62 28.04 -0.74 -23.18
N TYR A 63 27.93 0.48 -22.69
CA TYR A 63 28.57 1.66 -23.28
C TYR A 63 29.97 1.83 -22.70
N SER A 64 30.95 1.97 -23.59
CA SER A 64 32.35 2.15 -23.23
C SER A 64 33.05 3.04 -24.26
N LYS A 65 34.09 3.76 -23.83
CA LYS A 65 34.96 4.55 -24.72
C LYS A 65 35.81 3.66 -25.63
N ASP A 66 36.10 2.45 -25.18
CA ASP A 66 36.81 1.44 -25.96
C ASP A 66 36.06 0.10 -25.86
N PRO A 67 35.09 -0.14 -26.75
CA PRO A 67 34.33 -1.40 -26.78
C PRO A 67 35.18 -2.60 -27.19
N HIS A 68 36.37 -2.41 -27.77
CA HIS A 68 37.24 -3.51 -28.19
C HIS A 68 37.99 -4.15 -27.02
N SER A 69 38.27 -3.39 -25.95
CA SER A 69 38.83 -3.93 -24.71
C SER A 69 37.79 -4.51 -23.75
N MET A 70 36.49 -4.35 -24.01
CA MET A 70 35.43 -4.87 -23.14
C MET A 70 35.05 -6.32 -23.43
N GLN A 71 34.37 -6.99 -22.50
CA GLN A 71 33.89 -8.36 -22.63
C GLN A 71 32.69 -8.62 -21.71
N TRP A 72 31.81 -9.52 -22.13
CA TRP A 72 30.68 -9.98 -21.33
C TRP A 72 31.04 -11.22 -20.51
N TYR A 73 30.60 -11.21 -19.25
CA TYR A 73 30.78 -12.28 -18.28
C TYR A 73 29.45 -12.63 -17.63
N LYS A 74 29.27 -13.90 -17.26
CA LYS A 74 28.18 -14.36 -16.40
C LYS A 74 28.74 -14.69 -15.02
N VAL A 75 28.14 -14.11 -13.98
CA VAL A 75 28.45 -14.45 -12.59
C VAL A 75 27.84 -15.81 -12.28
N VAL A 76 28.64 -16.70 -11.71
CA VAL A 76 28.18 -18.02 -11.27
C VAL A 76 27.47 -17.87 -9.92
N GLU A 77 26.32 -18.54 -9.76
CA GLU A 77 25.63 -18.55 -8.47
C GLU A 77 26.53 -19.17 -7.38
N ASP A 78 26.57 -18.57 -6.20
CA ASP A 78 27.35 -19.00 -5.02
C ASP A 78 28.89 -18.97 -5.13
N SER A 79 29.44 -18.37 -6.19
CA SER A 79 30.89 -18.12 -6.30
C SER A 79 31.18 -16.73 -6.87
N ASP A 80 32.31 -16.14 -6.48
CA ASP A 80 32.82 -14.90 -7.10
C ASP A 80 33.42 -15.16 -8.51
N ASP A 81 33.22 -16.36 -9.06
CA ASP A 81 33.78 -16.78 -10.34
C ASP A 81 32.96 -16.23 -11.52
N LEU A 82 33.69 -15.78 -12.53
CA LEU A 82 33.14 -15.21 -13.76
C LEU A 82 33.34 -16.17 -14.93
N TYR A 83 32.26 -16.48 -15.63
CA TYR A 83 32.31 -17.21 -16.89
C TYR A 83 32.36 -16.24 -18.06
N LYS A 84 33.45 -16.27 -18.84
CA LYS A 84 33.57 -15.49 -20.08
C LYS A 84 32.58 -15.98 -21.12
N LEU A 85 31.73 -15.08 -21.63
CA LEU A 85 30.76 -15.40 -22.66
C LEU A 85 31.35 -15.17 -24.05
N ASP A 86 31.26 -16.17 -24.92
CA ASP A 86 31.70 -16.07 -26.32
C ASP A 86 30.53 -16.29 -27.28
N ASN A 87 30.75 -15.94 -28.56
CA ASN A 87 29.75 -16.11 -29.60
C ASN A 87 29.44 -17.59 -29.82
N THR A 88 28.17 -17.94 -29.76
CA THR A 88 27.66 -19.30 -29.97
C THR A 88 26.38 -19.24 -30.81
N SER A 89 25.76 -20.39 -31.10
CA SER A 89 24.44 -20.41 -31.77
C SER A 89 23.32 -19.76 -30.96
N ARG A 90 23.46 -19.69 -29.62
CA ARG A 90 22.47 -19.07 -28.72
C ARG A 90 22.81 -17.63 -28.35
N TYR A 91 24.10 -17.29 -28.33
CA TYR A 91 24.62 -16.01 -27.85
C TYR A 91 25.32 -15.25 -28.98
N ASN A 92 24.99 -13.98 -29.11
CA ASN A 92 25.63 -13.09 -30.07
C ASN A 92 26.16 -11.83 -29.37
N ILE A 93 27.45 -11.59 -29.51
CA ILE A 93 28.17 -10.43 -29.00
C ILE A 93 28.61 -9.61 -30.21
N GLU A 94 28.06 -8.40 -30.30
CA GLU A 94 28.36 -7.45 -31.36
C GLU A 94 29.08 -6.25 -30.77
N ARG A 95 30.18 -5.85 -31.39
CA ARG A 95 30.97 -4.69 -30.99
C ARG A 95 30.78 -3.59 -32.00
N GLN A 96 30.37 -2.42 -31.53
CA GLN A 96 30.27 -1.20 -32.32
C GLN A 96 31.23 -0.16 -31.73
N ASP A 97 31.29 1.03 -32.34
CA ASP A 97 32.27 2.07 -31.96
C ASP A 97 32.09 2.59 -30.54
N LYS A 98 30.87 2.56 -29.98
CA LYS A 98 30.54 3.17 -28.68
C LYS A 98 29.98 2.20 -27.64
N PHE A 99 29.66 0.97 -28.05
CA PHE A 99 29.07 -0.01 -27.17
C PHE A 99 29.34 -1.44 -27.64
N ILE A 100 29.17 -2.37 -26.69
CA ILE A 100 29.16 -3.80 -26.93
C ILE A 100 27.78 -4.35 -26.57
N ASN A 101 27.12 -4.96 -27.55
CA ASN A 101 25.82 -5.62 -27.38
C ASN A 101 26.03 -7.09 -27.09
N PHE A 102 25.19 -7.63 -26.23
CA PHE A 102 25.06 -9.06 -26.00
C PHE A 102 23.60 -9.47 -26.13
N THR A 103 23.34 -10.43 -26.99
CA THR A 103 22.01 -10.93 -27.30
C THR A 103 21.93 -12.41 -26.99
N ILE A 104 20.90 -12.82 -26.26
CA ILE A 104 20.52 -14.23 -26.08
C ILE A 104 19.26 -14.45 -26.90
N PHE A 105 19.32 -15.28 -27.95
CA PHE A 105 18.21 -15.43 -28.89
C PHE A 105 17.01 -16.18 -28.31
N ARG A 106 17.26 -17.21 -27.48
CA ARG A 106 16.23 -18.07 -26.91
C ARG A 106 16.57 -18.34 -25.44
N ILE A 107 16.11 -17.45 -24.56
CA ILE A 107 16.39 -17.58 -23.13
C ILE A 107 15.70 -18.83 -22.55
N ALA A 108 16.41 -19.50 -21.66
CA ALA A 108 15.92 -20.62 -20.88
C ALA A 108 16.32 -20.48 -19.40
N TYR A 109 15.79 -21.34 -18.52
CA TYR A 109 15.95 -21.14 -17.08
C TYR A 109 17.42 -21.23 -16.62
N GLU A 110 18.27 -21.94 -17.37
CA GLU A 110 19.71 -21.98 -17.15
C GLU A 110 20.40 -20.62 -17.40
N ASP A 111 19.76 -19.71 -18.13
CA ASP A 111 20.29 -18.39 -18.43
C ASP A 111 20.02 -17.37 -17.31
N ASN A 112 19.28 -17.76 -16.28
CA ASN A 112 19.15 -16.97 -15.05
C ASN A 112 20.53 -16.61 -14.48
N GLY A 113 20.64 -15.40 -13.95
CA GLY A 113 21.85 -14.93 -13.28
C GLY A 113 22.17 -13.47 -13.58
N ILE A 114 23.37 -13.05 -13.14
CA ILE A 114 23.86 -11.70 -13.29
C ILE A 114 24.92 -11.67 -14.40
N TYR A 115 24.75 -10.73 -15.33
CA TYR A 115 25.63 -10.51 -16.46
C TYR A 115 26.40 -9.21 -16.27
N VAL A 116 27.72 -9.25 -16.41
CA VAL A 116 28.59 -8.10 -16.17
C VAL A 116 29.39 -7.81 -17.43
N CYS A 117 29.45 -6.55 -17.81
CA CYS A 117 30.35 -6.05 -18.84
C CYS A 117 31.55 -5.38 -18.18
N ASP A 118 32.75 -5.82 -18.52
CA ASP A 118 33.98 -5.24 -17.99
C ASP A 118 35.15 -5.43 -18.96
N SER A 119 36.32 -4.91 -18.62
CA SER A 119 37.55 -5.11 -19.39
C SER A 119 37.91 -6.59 -19.51
N LYS A 120 38.46 -6.98 -20.67
CA LYS A 120 38.98 -8.32 -20.97
C LYS A 120 40.03 -8.80 -19.96
N ASP A 121 40.75 -7.86 -19.34
CA ASP A 121 41.83 -8.14 -18.41
C ASP A 121 41.35 -8.55 -17.00
N LEU A 122 40.04 -8.45 -16.72
CA LEU A 122 39.44 -8.80 -15.41
C LEU A 122 39.93 -10.16 -14.87
N LEU A 123 39.91 -11.17 -15.74
CA LEU A 123 40.22 -12.55 -15.39
C LEU A 123 41.73 -12.78 -15.20
N ALA A 124 42.57 -12.00 -15.90
CA ALA A 124 44.02 -12.07 -15.79
C ALA A 124 44.51 -11.38 -14.51
N GLU A 125 43.85 -10.30 -14.09
CA GLU A 125 44.25 -9.51 -12.93
C GLU A 125 43.69 -10.01 -11.59
N LYS A 126 42.85 -11.07 -11.59
CA LYS A 126 42.09 -11.55 -10.42
C LYS A 126 41.37 -10.41 -9.67
N LYS A 127 41.00 -9.34 -10.39
CA LYS A 127 40.27 -8.23 -9.79
C LYS A 127 38.83 -8.68 -9.59
N ARG A 128 38.25 -8.30 -8.45
CA ARG A 128 36.83 -8.51 -8.23
C ARG A 128 36.05 -7.71 -9.28
N PRO A 129 35.07 -8.33 -9.96
CA PRO A 129 34.22 -7.59 -10.88
C PRO A 129 33.54 -6.45 -10.13
N HIS A 130 33.40 -5.33 -10.81
CA HIS A 130 32.57 -4.26 -10.30
C HIS A 130 31.12 -4.77 -10.23
N VAL A 131 30.48 -4.64 -9.06
CA VAL A 131 29.18 -5.26 -8.72
C VAL A 131 27.98 -4.63 -9.47
N CYS A 132 28.23 -3.88 -10.55
CA CYS A 132 27.20 -3.35 -11.43
C CYS A 132 26.98 -4.28 -12.63
N GLY A 133 25.94 -5.10 -12.57
CA GLY A 133 25.53 -6.00 -13.66
C GLY A 133 24.06 -5.88 -14.02
N THR A 134 23.66 -6.66 -15.03
CA THR A 134 22.27 -6.87 -15.45
C THR A 134 21.80 -8.21 -14.90
N GLU A 135 20.76 -8.21 -14.09
CA GLU A 135 20.12 -9.44 -13.65
C GLU A 135 19.06 -9.90 -14.66
N LEU A 136 19.16 -11.14 -15.13
CA LEU A 136 18.16 -11.79 -15.97
C LEU A 136 17.36 -12.79 -15.14
N ARG A 137 16.04 -12.62 -15.13
CA ARG A 137 15.08 -13.56 -14.56
C ARG A 137 14.14 -14.07 -15.65
N VAL A 138 14.30 -15.35 -15.99
CA VAL A 138 13.44 -16.07 -16.91
C VAL A 138 12.18 -16.50 -16.19
N MET A 139 11.08 -15.84 -16.54
CA MET A 139 9.76 -16.09 -15.98
C MET A 139 9.17 -17.38 -16.53
N GLY A 140 8.52 -18.14 -15.66
CA GLY A 140 7.83 -19.36 -16.03
C GLY A 140 6.56 -19.15 -16.83
N HIS A 141 5.84 -20.23 -17.14
CA HIS A 141 4.59 -20.19 -17.92
C HIS A 141 3.47 -19.38 -17.26
N SER A 142 3.60 -18.99 -15.98
CA SER A 142 2.70 -18.04 -15.34
C SER A 142 2.78 -16.70 -16.06
N ASN A 143 1.69 -16.36 -16.73
CA ASN A 143 1.59 -15.25 -17.66
C ASN A 143 2.10 -13.95 -17.02
N ILE A 144 3.02 -13.23 -17.68
CA ILE A 144 3.49 -11.90 -17.23
C ILE A 144 2.29 -10.97 -16.96
N GLN A 145 1.22 -11.15 -17.73
CA GLN A 145 -0.07 -10.48 -17.56
C GLN A 145 -0.73 -10.77 -16.21
N GLN A 146 -0.55 -11.96 -15.64
CA GLN A 146 -1.03 -12.33 -14.31
C GLN A 146 -0.28 -11.54 -13.22
N ILE A 147 1.03 -11.36 -13.35
CA ILE A 147 1.83 -10.53 -12.43
C ILE A 147 1.42 -9.06 -12.54
N GLN A 148 1.26 -8.56 -13.76
CA GLN A 148 0.81 -7.19 -14.01
C GLN A 148 -0.61 -6.94 -13.47
N SER A 149 -1.54 -7.88 -13.63
CA SER A 149 -2.91 -7.78 -13.11
C SER A 149 -2.99 -7.78 -11.57
N ARG A 150 -2.04 -8.44 -10.89
CA ARG A 150 -1.96 -8.38 -9.42
C ARG A 150 -1.53 -7.01 -8.93
N ASN A 151 -0.66 -6.33 -9.67
CA ASN A 151 -0.23 -4.97 -9.35
C ASN A 151 -1.41 -4.00 -9.53
N THR A 152 -2.15 -4.10 -10.64
CA THR A 152 -3.34 -3.26 -10.86
C THR A 152 -4.45 -3.51 -9.83
N LEU A 153 -4.62 -4.75 -9.35
CA LEU A 153 -5.57 -5.07 -8.29
C LEU A 153 -5.14 -4.47 -6.94
N LYS A 154 -3.85 -4.51 -6.62
CA LYS A 154 -3.32 -3.85 -5.41
C LYS A 154 -3.53 -2.33 -5.47
N ASP A 155 -3.23 -1.70 -6.59
CA ASP A 155 -3.42 -0.25 -6.76
C ASP A 155 -4.90 0.14 -6.69
N ALA A 156 -5.80 -0.66 -7.28
CA ALA A 156 -7.24 -0.44 -7.18
C ALA A 156 -7.77 -0.58 -5.74
N ILE A 157 -7.28 -1.57 -4.98
CA ILE A 157 -7.64 -1.75 -3.57
C ILE A 157 -7.18 -0.54 -2.74
N ILE A 158 -5.95 -0.06 -2.96
CA ILE A 158 -5.42 1.12 -2.26
C ILE A 158 -6.28 2.35 -2.54
N ILE A 159 -6.68 2.57 -3.79
CA ILE A 159 -7.57 3.68 -4.18
C ILE A 159 -8.93 3.56 -3.49
N ILE A 160 -9.59 2.40 -3.58
CA ILE A 160 -10.92 2.19 -2.99
C ILE A 160 -10.87 2.36 -1.47
N GLN A 161 -9.86 1.79 -0.79
CA GLN A 161 -9.70 1.91 0.64
C GLN A 161 -9.48 3.37 1.07
N SER A 162 -8.69 4.12 0.31
CA SER A 162 -8.46 5.55 0.59
C SER A 162 -9.75 6.38 0.47
N ILE A 163 -10.55 6.15 -0.58
CA ILE A 163 -11.82 6.85 -0.78
C ILE A 163 -12.81 6.50 0.34
N LEU A 164 -12.91 5.22 0.67
CA LEU A 164 -13.85 4.72 1.68
C LEU A 164 -13.54 5.30 3.07
N LEU A 165 -12.27 5.37 3.46
CA LEU A 165 -11.85 5.98 4.73
C LEU A 165 -12.24 7.45 4.82
N VAL A 166 -12.08 8.20 3.73
CA VAL A 166 -12.40 9.64 3.70
C VAL A 166 -13.89 9.88 3.86
N VAL A 167 -14.71 9.07 3.18
CA VAL A 167 -16.18 9.11 3.34
C VAL A 167 -16.56 8.76 4.78
N PHE A 168 -15.97 7.71 5.36
CA PHE A 168 -16.28 7.30 6.74
C PHE A 168 -15.82 8.27 7.83
N ILE A 169 -14.83 9.12 7.56
CA ILE A 169 -14.42 10.17 8.51
C ILE A 169 -15.30 11.42 8.30
N SER A 170 -15.53 11.82 7.05
CA SER A 170 -16.25 13.06 6.74
C SER A 170 -17.75 12.98 7.05
N VAL A 171 -18.44 11.87 6.74
CA VAL A 171 -19.89 11.75 6.95
C VAL A 171 -20.28 11.85 8.44
N PRO A 172 -19.65 11.10 9.37
CA PRO A 172 -19.93 11.27 10.80
C PRO A 172 -19.56 12.67 11.28
N MET A 173 -18.43 13.25 10.87
CA MET A 173 -18.05 14.60 11.25
C MET A 173 -19.10 15.63 10.81
N LEU A 174 -19.64 15.53 9.59
CA LEU A 174 -20.71 16.40 9.11
C LEU A 174 -22.01 16.21 9.91
N LEU A 175 -22.40 14.97 10.19
CA LEU A 175 -23.61 14.68 11.00
C LEU A 175 -23.48 15.14 12.46
N PHE A 176 -22.27 15.07 13.04
CA PHE A 176 -21.99 15.57 14.38
C PHE A 176 -21.92 17.10 14.43
N LEU A 177 -21.43 17.76 13.36
CA LEU A 177 -21.42 19.23 13.25
C LEU A 177 -22.83 19.82 13.07
N ASP A 178 -23.69 19.19 12.26
CA ASP A 178 -25.08 19.65 12.06
C ASP A 178 -25.92 19.61 13.35
N LYS A 179 -25.54 18.77 14.32
CA LYS A 179 -26.19 18.66 15.63
C LYS A 179 -25.70 19.70 16.64
N GLY A 180 -24.72 20.54 16.27
CA GLY A 180 -24.13 21.58 17.13
C GLY A 180 -24.80 22.96 17.07
N GLU A 181 -25.64 23.22 16.06
CA GLU A 181 -26.16 24.57 15.77
C GLU A 181 -27.63 24.77 16.21
N GLY A 182 -28.13 23.92 17.11
CA GLY A 182 -29.54 23.90 17.53
C GLY A 182 -29.75 23.83 19.04
N LYS A 183 -28.98 24.60 19.82
CA LYS A 183 -29.37 24.93 21.19
C LYS A 183 -29.43 26.44 21.34
N GLU A 184 -30.52 27.04 20.87
CA GLU A 184 -31.04 28.23 21.55
C GLU A 184 -31.13 27.88 23.03
N SER A 185 -30.50 28.71 23.87
CA SER A 185 -30.68 28.65 25.31
C SER A 185 -32.19 28.63 25.58
N PRO A 186 -32.75 27.67 26.32
CA PRO A 186 -34.09 27.87 26.83
C PRO A 186 -33.99 29.09 27.75
N GLU A 187 -34.56 30.20 27.32
CA GLU A 187 -34.80 31.35 28.19
C GLU A 187 -35.69 30.81 29.31
N GLU A 188 -35.10 30.72 30.49
CA GLU A 188 -35.69 30.14 31.68
C GLU A 188 -36.72 31.12 32.23
N ASP A 189 -37.83 31.25 31.51
CA ASP A 189 -38.97 32.05 31.96
C ASP A 189 -39.78 31.16 32.91
N HIS A 190 -39.35 31.20 34.17
CA HIS A 190 -40.02 30.56 35.31
C HIS A 190 -41.39 31.21 35.55
N THR A 191 -42.34 30.97 34.66
CA THR A 191 -43.75 31.20 34.94
C THR A 191 -44.22 30.07 35.85
N TYR A 192 -44.14 30.33 37.15
CA TYR A 192 -44.65 29.49 38.21
C TYR A 192 -46.17 29.34 38.01
N GLU A 193 -46.60 28.28 37.34
CA GLU A 193 -48.02 27.92 37.32
C GLU A 193 -48.42 27.56 38.75
N GLY A 194 -49.25 28.43 39.32
CA GLY A 194 -49.75 28.32 40.67
C GLY A 194 -50.38 26.96 40.89
N LEU A 195 -49.89 26.26 41.91
CA LEU A 195 -50.51 25.10 42.50
C LEU A 195 -51.97 25.44 42.84
N GLU A 196 -52.92 24.95 42.05
CA GLU A 196 -54.31 24.95 42.44
C GLU A 196 -54.48 23.99 43.62
N VAL A 197 -54.49 24.55 44.82
CA VAL A 197 -54.87 23.84 46.04
C VAL A 197 -56.38 23.63 45.99
N GLU A 198 -56.82 22.47 45.47
CA GLU A 198 -58.17 22.00 45.71
C GLU A 198 -58.40 21.89 47.22
N GLN A 199 -59.32 22.72 47.69
CA GLN A 199 -59.65 22.90 49.08
C GLN A 199 -60.40 21.67 49.60
N MET A 200 -59.66 20.76 50.20
CA MET A 200 -60.01 19.91 51.36
C MET A 200 -61.47 19.43 51.47
N ALA A 201 -61.69 18.13 51.20
CA ALA A 201 -62.73 17.37 51.90
C ALA A 201 -62.11 16.71 53.14
N THR A 202 -62.68 17.07 54.28
CA THR A 202 -62.30 16.68 55.64
C THR A 202 -62.28 15.17 55.86
N TYR A 203 -61.28 14.76 56.66
CA TYR A 203 -61.08 13.46 57.28
C TYR A 203 -62.37 12.86 57.87
N GLU A 204 -62.82 11.72 57.37
CA GLU A 204 -63.46 10.59 58.07
C GLU A 204 -64.12 9.67 57.04
N ASP A 205 -63.35 8.76 56.39
CA ASP A 205 -63.90 7.49 55.88
C ASP A 205 -62.83 6.51 55.34
N ILE A 206 -61.63 6.48 55.94
CA ILE A 206 -60.75 5.32 55.76
C ILE A 206 -61.18 4.26 56.78
N THR A 207 -62.11 3.39 56.38
CA THR A 207 -62.42 2.19 57.17
C THR A 207 -61.17 1.31 57.25
N PRO A 208 -60.73 0.88 58.44
CA PRO A 208 -59.55 0.02 58.56
C PRO A 208 -59.86 -1.33 57.90
N PHE A 209 -58.88 -1.83 57.15
CA PHE A 209 -58.81 -3.17 56.55
C PHE A 209 -59.59 -4.19 57.37
N ARG A 210 -60.77 -4.60 56.88
CA ARG A 210 -61.41 -5.81 57.39
C ARG A 210 -60.67 -7.01 56.84
N ASP A 211 -60.15 -7.79 57.76
CA ASP A 211 -59.51 -9.09 57.59
C ASP A 211 -60.53 -10.09 57.01
N VAL A 212 -60.81 -9.98 55.71
CA VAL A 212 -61.58 -10.99 54.98
C VAL A 212 -60.58 -12.06 54.55
N LYS A 213 -60.37 -12.98 55.48
CA LYS A 213 -59.83 -14.33 55.32
C LYS A 213 -60.14 -14.89 53.93
N ALA A 214 -59.25 -14.66 52.97
CA ALA A 214 -59.29 -15.30 51.67
C ALA A 214 -59.00 -16.78 51.91
N LYS A 215 -60.08 -17.55 52.01
CA LYS A 215 -60.09 -19.00 52.13
C LYS A 215 -59.55 -19.56 50.83
N TRP A 216 -58.24 -19.80 50.79
CA TRP A 216 -57.64 -20.79 49.90
C TRP A 216 -58.33 -22.11 50.19
N THR A 217 -59.15 -22.60 49.26
CA THR A 217 -59.50 -24.00 49.02
C THR A 217 -60.68 -24.05 48.07
N VAL A 218 -60.51 -24.82 47.00
CA VAL A 218 -61.50 -25.54 46.18
C VAL A 218 -61.12 -25.39 44.71
N GLY A 219 -60.21 -26.26 44.28
CA GLY A 219 -60.17 -26.77 42.92
C GLY A 219 -60.43 -28.27 43.05
N GLU A 220 -61.63 -28.71 42.68
CA GLU A 220 -62.04 -30.12 42.70
C GLU A 220 -61.31 -30.89 41.58
N HIS A 221 -60.72 -32.03 41.96
CA HIS A 221 -60.21 -33.04 41.05
C HIS A 221 -61.36 -33.97 40.60
N PRO A 222 -61.43 -34.36 39.30
CA PRO A 222 -62.22 -35.51 38.89
C PRO A 222 -61.43 -36.81 39.17
N GLY A 223 -62.12 -37.80 39.74
CA GLY A 223 -61.53 -38.93 40.45
C GLY A 223 -61.10 -40.17 39.66
N GLU A 224 -60.67 -41.15 40.45
CA GLU A 224 -60.54 -42.57 40.12
C GLU A 224 -60.99 -43.35 41.38
N GLU A 225 -62.02 -44.18 41.16
CA GLU A 225 -62.46 -45.38 41.92
C GLU A 225 -63.11 -45.26 43.31
#